data_AF-R5YAK9-F1
#
_entry.id   AF-R5YAK9-F1
#
_cell.length_a   1.000
_cell.length_b   1.000
_cell.length_c   1.000
_cell.angle_alpha   90.00
_cell.angle_beta   90.00
_cell.angle_gamma   90.00
#
_symmetry.space_group_name_H-M   'P 1'
#
loop_
_entity.id
_entity.type
_entity.pdbx_description
1 polymer ?
#
loop_
_entity_poly.entity_id
_entity_poly.type
_entity_poly.pdbx_seq_one_letter_code
_entity_poly.pdbx_strand_id
1 'polypeptide(L)'
;MCKLDVVEKFVSINGEGTKAGQLAVFIRFKGCNLACEYCDTQWANQADAPAQQMTAGEIVDYVISTGVKNVTLTGGEPLLRDGIEDVIAQLADHMLNVEIETNGSISLKKICDLQKENVTFTMDYKLSCSGMEKSMCLDNFRILGKNDTVKFVVGCHDDLIKTKKIIDDYRLNGKCNLYISPVFGRIKLEDIVDFMKQNVMNNVNMQIQLHKVIWDPDKKGV
;
A
#
# COMPACT_ATOMS: atom_id res chain seq x y z
N MET A 1 15.85 -6.61 -21.99
CA MET A 1 14.59 -6.48 -21.21
C MET A 1 14.97 -5.96 -19.84
N CYS A 2 14.22 -4.98 -19.31
CA CYS A 2 14.43 -4.48 -17.95
C CYS A 2 14.13 -5.60 -16.94
N LYS A 3 14.90 -5.67 -15.85
CA LYS A 3 14.68 -6.64 -14.76
C LYS A 3 14.40 -5.89 -13.47
N LEU A 4 13.46 -6.42 -12.69
CA LEU A 4 13.03 -5.89 -11.41
C LEU A 4 13.51 -6.83 -10.30
N ASP A 5 14.04 -6.23 -9.22
CA ASP A 5 14.45 -6.93 -8.01
C ASP A 5 13.23 -7.33 -7.18
N VAL A 6 12.85 -8.61 -7.22
CA VAL A 6 11.75 -9.17 -6.43
C VAL A 6 12.31 -9.90 -5.21
N VAL A 7 12.02 -9.42 -4.01
CA VAL A 7 12.49 -10.04 -2.75
C VAL A 7 11.60 -11.21 -2.32
N GLU A 8 10.29 -11.11 -2.57
CA GLU A 8 9.31 -12.13 -2.23
C GLU A 8 8.21 -12.18 -3.27
N LYS A 9 7.72 -13.40 -3.53
CA LYS A 9 6.49 -13.62 -4.28
C LYS A 9 5.74 -14.82 -3.68
N PHE A 10 4.48 -14.62 -3.30
CA PHE A 10 3.70 -15.64 -2.61
C PHE A 10 2.19 -15.38 -2.75
N VAL A 11 1.39 -16.41 -2.46
CA VAL A 11 -0.07 -16.28 -2.35
C VAL A 11 -0.43 -16.18 -0.88
N SER A 12 -1.23 -15.19 -0.53
CA SER A 12 -1.87 -15.10 0.78
C SER A 12 -3.23 -14.39 0.66
N ILE A 13 -3.70 -13.74 1.71
CA ILE A 13 -4.85 -12.84 1.69
C ILE A 13 -4.41 -11.39 1.82
N ASN A 14 -5.18 -10.46 1.25
CA ASN A 14 -5.03 -9.06 1.60
C ASN A 14 -5.31 -8.86 3.08
N GLY A 15 -4.34 -8.32 3.81
CA GLY A 15 -4.47 -8.09 5.25
C GLY A 15 -5.21 -6.80 5.60
N GLU A 16 -5.37 -5.91 4.64
CA GLU A 16 -5.76 -4.52 4.79
C GLU A 16 -6.55 -4.03 3.56
N GLY A 17 -7.20 -2.86 3.67
CA GLY A 17 -7.87 -2.19 2.56
C GLY A 17 -9.22 -2.81 2.17
N THR A 18 -9.71 -2.43 0.98
CA THR A 18 -11.06 -2.79 0.49
C THR A 18 -11.21 -4.28 0.16
N LYS A 19 -10.10 -4.99 -0.04
CA LYS A 19 -10.06 -6.44 -0.33
C LYS A 19 -9.59 -7.28 0.86
N ALA A 20 -9.54 -6.70 2.06
CA ALA A 20 -9.13 -7.43 3.26
C ALA A 20 -9.87 -8.78 3.39
N GLY A 21 -9.13 -9.87 3.58
CA GLY A 21 -9.66 -11.24 3.68
C GLY A 21 -9.73 -12.03 2.36
N GLN A 22 -9.51 -11.39 1.19
CA GLN A 22 -9.52 -12.07 -0.11
C GLN A 22 -8.13 -12.59 -0.48
N LEU A 23 -8.06 -13.71 -1.21
CA LEU A 23 -6.80 -14.20 -1.78
C LEU A 23 -6.16 -13.17 -2.72
N ALA A 24 -4.84 -13.03 -2.64
CA ALA A 24 -4.02 -12.21 -3.51
C ALA A 24 -2.62 -12.81 -3.72
N VAL A 25 -2.05 -12.59 -4.90
CA VAL A 25 -0.62 -12.83 -5.16
C VAL A 25 0.14 -11.56 -4.77
N PHE A 26 1.07 -11.67 -3.84
CA PHE A 26 1.96 -10.58 -3.47
C PHE A 26 3.24 -10.66 -4.28
N ILE A 27 3.63 -9.55 -4.90
CA ILE A 27 4.95 -9.35 -5.50
C ILE A 27 5.61 -8.21 -4.73
N ARG A 28 6.62 -8.55 -3.94
CA ARG A 28 7.37 -7.59 -3.12
C ARG A 28 8.66 -7.21 -3.83
N PHE A 29 8.84 -5.94 -4.18
CA PHE A 29 10.08 -5.45 -4.77
C PHE A 29 11.12 -5.08 -3.69
N LYS A 30 12.37 -4.92 -4.11
CA LYS A 30 13.47 -4.49 -3.23
C LYS A 30 13.56 -2.97 -3.16
N GLY A 31 13.84 -2.44 -1.97
CA GLY A 31 14.28 -1.05 -1.79
C GLY A 31 13.15 -0.02 -1.73
N CYS A 32 13.33 0.97 -0.85
CA CYS A 32 12.40 2.08 -0.64
C CYS A 32 13.18 3.41 -0.59
N ASN A 33 12.54 4.50 -1.00
CA ASN A 33 13.10 5.86 -0.90
C ASN A 33 12.82 6.51 0.47
N LEU A 34 12.08 5.83 1.34
CA LEU A 34 11.78 6.28 2.71
C LEU A 34 12.35 5.31 3.74
N ALA A 35 12.64 5.83 4.94
CA ALA A 35 13.13 5.07 6.08
C ALA A 35 12.19 5.26 7.28
N CYS A 36 10.95 4.77 7.15
CA CYS A 36 9.92 4.97 8.17
C CYS A 36 10.31 4.31 9.50
N GLU A 37 10.08 4.99 10.63
CA GLU A 37 10.46 4.50 11.97
C GLU A 37 9.80 3.17 12.36
N TYR A 38 8.63 2.85 11.79
CA TYR A 38 7.84 1.67 12.11
C TYR A 38 7.75 0.66 10.95
N CYS A 39 8.69 0.71 10.00
CA CYS A 39 8.67 -0.19 8.84
C CYS A 39 8.84 -1.66 9.26
N ASP A 40 7.80 -2.47 9.06
CA ASP A 40 7.80 -3.91 9.34
C ASP A 40 8.57 -4.74 8.28
N THR A 41 8.85 -4.15 7.12
CA THR A 41 9.64 -4.77 6.05
C THR A 41 10.99 -4.10 5.81
N GLN A 42 11.61 -3.50 6.85
CA GLN A 42 12.89 -2.78 6.71
C GLN A 42 14.00 -3.67 6.11
N TRP A 43 13.97 -4.98 6.40
CA TRP A 43 14.91 -5.96 5.88
C TRP A 43 14.91 -6.02 4.34
N ALA A 44 13.75 -5.84 3.69
CA ALA A 44 13.61 -5.88 2.22
C ALA A 44 14.15 -4.62 1.52
N ASN A 45 14.44 -3.56 2.29
CA ASN A 45 14.94 -2.30 1.77
C ASN A 45 16.47 -2.19 1.77
N GLN A 46 17.15 -3.14 2.43
CA GLN A 46 18.61 -3.11 2.57
C GLN A 46 19.31 -3.47 1.25
N ALA A 47 20.52 -2.93 1.05
CA ALA A 47 21.30 -3.16 -0.16
C ALA A 47 21.67 -4.65 -0.35
N ASP A 48 21.85 -5.38 0.74
CA ASP A 48 22.20 -6.80 0.78
C ASP A 48 20.98 -7.73 0.83
N ALA A 49 19.76 -7.20 0.82
CA ALA A 49 18.55 -8.02 0.80
C ALA A 49 18.55 -8.94 -0.44
N PRO A 50 18.29 -10.25 -0.28
CA PRO A 50 18.24 -11.17 -1.41
C PRO A 50 17.06 -10.81 -2.32
N ALA A 51 17.32 -10.75 -3.63
CA ALA A 51 16.29 -10.51 -4.62
C ALA A 51 16.52 -11.38 -5.86
N GLN A 52 15.42 -11.88 -6.41
CA GLN A 52 15.39 -12.50 -7.72
C GLN A 52 15.21 -11.41 -8.78
N GLN A 53 16.10 -11.38 -9.77
CA GLN A 53 15.95 -10.54 -10.96
C GLN A 53 14.89 -11.14 -11.89
N MET A 54 13.76 -10.48 -12.04
CA MET A 54 12.65 -10.95 -12.89
C MET A 54 12.27 -9.91 -13.93
N THR A 55 12.02 -10.35 -15.16
CA THR A 55 11.36 -9.55 -16.20
C THR A 55 9.86 -9.43 -15.92
N ALA A 56 9.19 -8.49 -16.59
CA ALA A 56 7.73 -8.36 -16.49
C ALA A 56 7.00 -9.65 -16.86
N GLY A 57 7.41 -10.30 -17.95
CA GLY A 57 6.83 -11.59 -18.37
C GLY A 57 6.99 -12.69 -17.32
N GLU A 58 8.16 -12.82 -16.69
CA GLU A 58 8.38 -13.82 -15.63
C GLU A 58 7.51 -13.56 -14.39
N ILE A 59 7.22 -12.28 -14.08
CA ILE A 59 6.30 -11.92 -12.98
C ILE A 59 4.87 -12.30 -13.36
N VAL A 60 4.44 -11.96 -14.58
CA VAL A 60 3.09 -12.24 -15.09
C VAL A 60 2.84 -13.74 -15.16
N ASP A 61 3.78 -14.52 -15.70
CA ASP A 61 3.70 -15.98 -15.80
C ASP A 61 3.54 -16.61 -14.42
N TYR A 62 4.33 -16.15 -13.43
CA TYR A 62 4.19 -16.60 -12.06
C TYR A 62 2.78 -16.31 -11.52
N VAL A 63 2.29 -15.07 -11.65
CA VAL A 63 0.97 -14.68 -11.15
C VAL A 63 -0.14 -15.52 -11.78
N ILE A 64 -0.14 -15.67 -13.11
CA ILE A 64 -1.13 -16.47 -13.84
C ILE A 64 -1.11 -17.93 -13.38
N SER A 65 0.09 -18.50 -13.15
CA SER A 65 0.23 -19.89 -12.71
C SER A 65 -0.43 -20.19 -11.34
N THR A 66 -0.67 -19.16 -10.52
CA THR A 66 -1.33 -19.33 -9.21
C THR A 66 -2.85 -19.53 -9.31
N GLY A 67 -3.47 -19.10 -10.42
CA GLY A 67 -4.93 -19.05 -10.56
C GLY A 67 -5.64 -17.98 -9.71
N VAL A 68 -4.91 -17.17 -8.94
CA VAL A 68 -5.46 -16.10 -8.09
C VAL A 68 -5.63 -14.82 -8.92
N LYS A 69 -6.78 -14.16 -8.78
CA LYS A 69 -7.15 -12.98 -9.60
C LYS A 69 -6.68 -11.64 -9.05
N ASN A 70 -6.52 -11.52 -7.73
CA ASN A 70 -6.01 -10.29 -7.12
C ASN A 70 -4.50 -10.35 -7.06
N VAL A 71 -3.85 -9.24 -7.36
CA VAL A 71 -2.40 -9.09 -7.32
C VAL A 71 -2.07 -7.83 -6.56
N THR A 72 -1.17 -7.94 -5.59
CA THR A 72 -0.70 -6.82 -4.80
C THR A 72 0.77 -6.59 -5.10
N LEU A 73 1.06 -5.49 -5.80
CA LEU A 73 2.42 -5.01 -6.06
C LEU A 73 2.83 -4.10 -4.89
N THR A 74 3.88 -4.47 -4.17
CA THR A 74 4.27 -3.83 -2.90
C THR A 74 5.79 -3.85 -2.70
N GLY A 75 6.27 -3.26 -1.60
CA GLY A 75 7.60 -3.39 -0.96
C GLY A 75 8.83 -3.03 -1.80
N GLY A 76 9.92 -2.56 -1.20
CA GLY A 76 9.86 -1.24 -0.60
C GLY A 76 8.91 -0.32 -1.39
N GLU A 77 9.39 0.62 -2.18
CA GLU A 77 8.48 1.42 -3.02
C GLU A 77 8.42 0.84 -4.45
N PRO A 78 7.29 0.25 -4.88
CA PRO A 78 7.18 -0.36 -6.21
C PRO A 78 7.35 0.66 -7.33
N LEU A 79 6.91 1.91 -7.12
CA LEU A 79 6.98 2.95 -8.16
C LEU A 79 8.39 3.52 -8.38
N LEU A 80 9.39 3.05 -7.64
CA LEU A 80 10.80 3.32 -7.92
C LEU A 80 11.38 2.41 -9.02
N ARG A 81 10.70 1.33 -9.39
CA ARG A 81 11.27 0.34 -10.29
C ARG A 81 11.12 0.79 -11.74
N ASP A 82 12.22 0.88 -12.47
CA ASP A 82 12.19 1.08 -13.91
C ASP A 82 11.47 -0.10 -14.59
N GLY A 83 10.45 0.19 -15.40
CA GLY A 83 9.66 -0.83 -16.08
C GLY A 83 8.50 -1.38 -15.25
N ILE A 84 8.18 -0.79 -14.10
CA ILE A 84 6.98 -1.16 -13.33
C ILE A 84 5.69 -0.97 -14.14
N GLU A 85 5.66 0.02 -15.03
CA GLU A 85 4.52 0.29 -15.91
C GLU A 85 4.21 -0.91 -16.83
N ASP A 86 5.25 -1.61 -17.29
CA ASP A 86 5.12 -2.81 -18.14
C ASP A 86 4.53 -3.98 -17.35
N VAL A 87 4.99 -4.19 -16.11
CA VAL A 87 4.42 -5.20 -15.20
C VAL A 87 2.93 -4.92 -14.95
N ILE A 88 2.59 -3.67 -14.61
CA ILE A 88 1.21 -3.26 -14.32
C ILE A 88 0.34 -3.43 -15.56
N ALA A 89 0.79 -2.97 -16.72
CA ALA A 89 0.03 -3.04 -17.96
C ALA A 89 -0.26 -4.50 -18.36
N GLN A 90 0.77 -5.37 -18.33
CA GLN A 90 0.60 -6.77 -18.70
C GLN A 90 -0.34 -7.51 -17.72
N LEU A 91 -0.17 -7.34 -16.41
CA LEU A 91 -1.08 -7.94 -15.43
C LEU A 91 -2.54 -7.47 -15.65
N ALA A 92 -2.72 -6.17 -15.90
CA ALA A 92 -4.03 -5.60 -16.18
C ALA A 92 -4.65 -6.16 -17.47
N ASP A 93 -3.86 -6.34 -18.53
CA ASP A 93 -4.31 -6.90 -19.81
C ASP A 93 -4.70 -8.39 -19.71
N HIS A 94 -4.21 -9.08 -18.69
CA HIS A 94 -4.69 -10.42 -18.31
C HIS A 94 -5.94 -10.42 -17.42
N MET A 95 -6.65 -9.28 -17.32
CA MET A 95 -7.88 -9.12 -16.53
C MET A 95 -7.72 -9.42 -15.03
N LEU A 96 -6.50 -9.29 -14.51
CA LEU A 96 -6.22 -9.40 -13.07
C LEU A 96 -6.56 -8.10 -12.36
N ASN A 97 -6.94 -8.18 -11.09
CA ASN A 97 -7.18 -6.99 -10.27
C ASN A 97 -5.86 -6.58 -9.61
N VAL A 98 -5.22 -5.54 -10.14
CA VAL A 98 -3.89 -5.09 -9.69
C VAL A 98 -4.04 -3.99 -8.65
N GLU A 99 -3.64 -4.27 -7.43
CA GLU A 99 -3.48 -3.28 -6.38
C GLU A 99 -2.00 -2.88 -6.26
N ILE A 100 -1.76 -1.57 -6.19
CA ILE A 100 -0.43 -1.01 -5.97
C ILE A 100 -0.39 -0.39 -4.57
N GLU A 101 0.37 -1.00 -3.68
CA GLU A 101 0.67 -0.44 -2.36
C GLU A 101 1.89 0.48 -2.46
N THR A 102 1.67 1.78 -2.28
CA THR A 102 2.70 2.81 -2.45
C THR A 102 2.75 3.73 -1.23
N ASN A 103 3.93 4.23 -0.91
CA ASN A 103 4.16 5.16 0.20
C ASN A 103 3.72 6.60 -0.10
N GLY A 104 3.22 6.88 -1.31
CA GLY A 104 2.66 8.17 -1.71
C GLY A 104 3.66 9.31 -1.90
N SER A 105 4.97 9.04 -1.85
CA SER A 105 6.01 10.04 -2.13
C SER A 105 6.31 10.23 -3.62
N ILE A 106 5.85 9.32 -4.47
CA ILE A 106 6.04 9.35 -5.94
C ILE A 106 4.71 9.69 -6.60
N SER A 107 4.77 10.47 -7.69
CA SER A 107 3.56 10.83 -8.45
C SER A 107 2.91 9.59 -9.08
N LEU A 108 1.60 9.42 -8.86
CA LEU A 108 0.82 8.33 -9.44
C LEU A 108 0.48 8.55 -10.91
N LYS A 109 0.81 9.71 -11.48
CA LYS A 109 0.33 10.14 -12.80
C LYS A 109 0.71 9.16 -13.91
N LYS A 110 1.96 8.70 -13.93
CA LYS A 110 2.46 7.76 -14.96
C LYS A 110 1.63 6.48 -15.00
N ILE A 111 1.25 5.96 -13.83
CA ILE A 111 0.44 4.74 -13.75
C ILE A 111 -1.01 5.03 -14.12
N CYS A 112 -1.57 6.16 -13.66
CA CYS A 112 -2.91 6.59 -14.05
C CYS A 112 -3.05 6.78 -15.57
N ASP A 113 -2.01 7.26 -16.24
CA ASP A 113 -1.97 7.47 -17.69
C ASP A 113 -2.04 6.14 -18.49
N LEU A 114 -1.83 4.99 -17.84
CA LEU A 114 -2.05 3.67 -18.46
C LEU A 114 -3.53 3.36 -18.71
N GLN A 115 -4.45 4.09 -18.06
CA GLN A 115 -5.90 4.00 -18.25
C GLN A 115 -6.45 2.57 -18.09
N LYS A 116 -5.95 1.84 -17.10
CA LYS A 116 -6.41 0.49 -16.77
C LYS A 116 -7.43 0.53 -15.63
N GLU A 117 -8.68 0.17 -15.89
CA GLU A 117 -9.78 0.26 -14.90
C GLU A 117 -9.63 -0.75 -13.74
N ASN A 118 -8.89 -1.84 -13.96
CA ASN A 118 -8.59 -2.89 -12.99
C ASN A 118 -7.28 -2.66 -12.21
N VAL A 119 -6.70 -1.45 -12.31
CA VAL A 119 -5.56 -1.01 -11.51
C VAL A 119 -6.06 -0.03 -10.45
N THR A 120 -5.75 -0.30 -9.19
CA THR A 120 -6.13 0.54 -8.04
C THR A 120 -4.93 0.83 -7.16
N PHE A 121 -4.91 2.00 -6.53
CA PHE A 121 -3.88 2.38 -5.56
C PHE A 121 -4.36 2.18 -4.12
N THR A 122 -3.50 1.64 -3.28
CA THR A 122 -3.55 1.81 -1.82
C THR A 122 -2.36 2.67 -1.43
N MET A 123 -2.60 3.98 -1.32
CA MET A 123 -1.59 4.97 -0.99
C MET A 123 -1.54 5.17 0.53
N ASP A 124 -0.40 4.84 1.12
CA ASP A 124 -0.14 5.06 2.54
C ASP A 124 0.46 6.45 2.78
N TYR A 125 -0.37 7.36 3.28
CA TYR A 125 0.08 8.69 3.66
C TYR A 125 0.91 8.63 4.95
N LYS A 126 2.20 8.88 4.82
CA LYS A 126 3.15 8.84 5.93
C LYS A 126 2.98 10.06 6.82
N LEU A 127 2.52 9.83 8.05
CA LEU A 127 2.32 10.85 9.07
C LEU A 127 3.58 11.09 9.90
N SER A 128 3.50 11.98 10.88
CA SER A 128 4.64 12.44 11.67
C SER A 128 5.38 11.30 12.39
N CYS A 129 4.67 10.30 12.95
CA CYS A 129 5.30 9.14 13.58
C CYS A 129 6.12 8.26 12.63
N SER A 130 6.00 8.43 11.31
CA SER A 130 6.88 7.74 10.36
C SER A 130 8.25 8.39 10.24
N GLY A 131 8.37 9.67 10.63
CA GLY A 131 9.51 10.54 10.33
C GLY A 131 9.55 11.07 8.89
N MET A 132 8.61 10.66 8.02
CA MET A 132 8.72 10.82 6.56
C MET A 132 7.65 11.74 5.93
N GLU A 133 6.82 12.42 6.71
CA GLU A 133 5.69 13.23 6.20
C GLU A 133 6.10 14.29 5.16
N LYS A 134 7.30 14.89 5.31
CA LYS A 134 7.80 15.91 4.37
C LYS A 134 8.06 15.37 2.96
N SER A 135 8.15 14.05 2.79
CA SER A 135 8.40 13.41 1.51
C SER A 135 7.12 13.15 0.70
N MET A 136 5.94 13.44 1.25
CA MET A 136 4.66 13.11 0.61
C MET A 136 4.40 13.95 -0.63
N CYS A 137 3.98 13.29 -1.73
CA CYS A 137 3.56 13.95 -2.96
C CYS A 137 2.05 14.26 -2.90
N LEU A 138 1.70 15.46 -2.40
CA LEU A 138 0.31 15.85 -2.16
C LEU A 138 -0.55 15.98 -3.43
N ASP A 139 0.08 16.14 -4.60
CA ASP A 139 -0.62 16.16 -5.89
C ASP A 139 -1.32 14.83 -6.19
N ASN A 140 -0.88 13.72 -5.57
CA ASN A 140 -1.54 12.42 -5.70
C ASN A 140 -2.99 12.45 -5.25
N PHE A 141 -3.35 13.31 -4.28
CA PHE A 141 -4.75 13.47 -3.88
C PHE A 141 -5.65 13.99 -4.99
N ARG A 142 -5.13 14.62 -6.04
CA ARG A 142 -5.92 15.00 -7.22
C ARG A 142 -6.18 13.81 -8.15
N ILE A 143 -5.26 12.86 -8.19
CA ILE A 143 -5.25 11.70 -9.09
C ILE A 143 -6.19 10.59 -8.58
N LEU A 144 -6.17 10.34 -7.27
CA LEU A 144 -6.93 9.26 -6.65
C LEU A 144 -8.44 9.40 -6.89
N GLY A 145 -9.10 8.26 -7.15
CA GLY A 145 -10.54 8.15 -7.38
C GLY A 145 -11.25 7.20 -6.42
N LYS A 146 -12.52 6.91 -6.72
CA LYS A 146 -13.44 6.15 -5.84
C LYS A 146 -13.01 4.70 -5.55
N ASN A 147 -12.23 4.10 -6.44
CA ASN A 147 -11.74 2.74 -6.30
C ASN A 147 -10.41 2.67 -5.55
N ASP A 148 -9.74 3.81 -5.37
CA ASP A 148 -8.47 3.89 -4.69
C ASP A 148 -8.66 4.08 -3.19
N THR A 149 -7.58 3.86 -2.45
CA THR A 149 -7.53 3.94 -1.00
C THR A 149 -6.44 4.92 -0.57
N VAL A 150 -6.78 5.81 0.36
CA VAL A 150 -5.79 6.51 1.20
C VAL A 150 -5.80 5.87 2.58
N LYS A 151 -4.66 5.31 2.95
CA LYS A 151 -4.42 4.74 4.26
C LYS A 151 -3.57 5.69 5.09
N PHE A 152 -3.97 5.91 6.34
CA PHE A 152 -3.23 6.69 7.32
C PHE A 152 -2.76 5.76 8.43
N VAL A 153 -1.45 5.53 8.53
CA VAL A 153 -0.86 4.72 9.61
C VAL A 153 -0.52 5.65 10.78
N VAL A 154 -1.31 5.56 11.86
CA VAL A 154 -1.27 6.49 13.00
C VAL A 154 -0.52 5.88 14.19
N GLY A 155 0.44 6.61 14.73
CA GLY A 155 1.22 6.19 15.90
C GLY A 155 0.90 6.93 17.19
N CYS A 156 0.20 8.07 17.11
CA CYS A 156 -0.13 8.92 18.25
C CYS A 156 -1.40 9.75 17.99
N HIS A 157 -1.81 10.55 18.98
CA HIS A 157 -2.98 11.43 18.85
C HIS A 157 -2.77 12.55 17.82
N ASP A 158 -1.56 13.10 17.70
CA ASP A 158 -1.28 14.16 16.71
C ASP A 158 -1.42 13.65 15.28
N ASP A 159 -1.06 12.39 15.02
CA ASP A 159 -1.30 11.72 13.75
C ASP A 159 -2.80 11.62 13.42
N LEU A 160 -3.68 11.41 14.41
CA LEU A 160 -5.14 11.41 14.22
C LEU A 160 -5.67 12.80 13.86
N ILE A 161 -5.23 13.83 14.60
CA ILE A 161 -5.57 15.23 14.31
C ILE A 161 -5.14 15.58 12.88
N LYS A 162 -3.92 15.20 12.51
CA LYS A 162 -3.38 15.44 11.18
C LYS A 162 -4.11 14.66 10.09
N THR A 163 -4.47 13.41 10.33
CA THR A 163 -5.28 12.59 9.43
C THR A 163 -6.58 13.29 9.08
N LYS A 164 -7.33 13.73 10.11
CA LYS A 164 -8.57 14.50 9.91
C LYS A 164 -8.31 15.77 9.09
N LYS A 165 -7.27 16.53 9.44
CA LYS A 165 -6.91 17.75 8.70
C LYS A 165 -6.65 17.47 7.21
N ILE A 166 -5.90 16.43 6.86
CA ILE A 166 -5.63 16.07 5.47
C ILE A 166 -6.91 15.66 4.75
N ILE A 167 -7.76 14.85 5.38
CA ILE A 167 -9.05 14.44 4.81
C ILE A 167 -9.91 15.67 4.48
N ASP A 168 -9.98 16.64 5.38
CA ASP A 168 -10.79 17.85 5.23
C ASP A 168 -10.18 18.81 4.19
N ASP A 169 -8.89 19.13 4.31
CA ASP A 169 -8.19 20.09 3.43
C ASP A 169 -8.23 19.64 1.96
N TYR A 170 -8.11 18.34 1.71
CA TYR A 170 -8.10 17.75 0.37
C TYR A 170 -9.45 17.18 -0.07
N ARG A 171 -10.50 17.32 0.75
CA ARG A 171 -11.87 16.83 0.49
C ARG A 171 -11.89 15.37 0.05
N LEU A 172 -11.16 14.53 0.78
CA LEU A 172 -11.02 13.12 0.43
C LEU A 172 -12.27 12.30 0.75
N ASN A 173 -13.12 12.81 1.64
CA ASN A 173 -14.38 12.19 2.00
C ASN A 173 -15.30 12.04 0.76
N GLY A 174 -15.72 10.81 0.46
CA GLY A 174 -16.52 10.48 -0.72
C GLY A 174 -15.75 10.48 -2.04
N LYS A 175 -14.47 10.88 -2.04
CA LYS A 175 -13.60 10.85 -3.22
C LYS A 175 -12.92 9.51 -3.41
N CYS A 176 -12.41 8.93 -2.32
CA CYS A 176 -11.69 7.66 -2.29
C CYS A 176 -12.00 6.93 -0.98
N ASN A 177 -11.56 5.68 -0.86
CA ASN A 177 -11.72 4.92 0.37
C ASN A 177 -10.69 5.41 1.40
N LEU A 178 -11.14 5.65 2.63
CA LEU A 178 -10.31 6.21 3.69
C LEU A 178 -10.14 5.20 4.81
N TYR A 179 -8.89 4.94 5.19
CA TYR A 179 -8.56 3.98 6.22
C TYR A 179 -7.58 4.57 7.25
N ILE A 180 -7.82 4.28 8.52
CA ILE A 180 -6.90 4.52 9.62
C ILE A 180 -6.40 3.17 10.12
N SER A 181 -5.07 3.00 10.16
CA SER A 181 -4.40 1.79 10.67
C SER A 181 -3.51 2.16 11.85
N PRO A 182 -3.51 1.38 12.94
CA PRO A 182 -2.61 1.62 14.06
C PRO A 182 -1.16 1.24 13.70
N VAL A 183 -0.19 2.02 14.15
CA VAL A 183 1.15 1.48 14.36
C VAL A 183 1.07 0.49 15.52
N PHE A 184 1.37 -0.77 15.25
CA PHE A 184 1.26 -1.85 16.23
C PHE A 184 2.04 -1.52 17.51
N GLY A 185 1.36 -1.59 18.65
CA GLY A 185 1.94 -1.33 19.98
C GLY A 185 2.20 0.13 20.34
N ARG A 186 1.98 1.12 19.44
CA ARG A 186 2.21 2.56 19.74
C ARG A 186 0.95 3.33 20.11
N ILE A 187 -0.20 2.95 19.57
CA ILE A 187 -1.50 3.58 19.85
C ILE A 187 -2.53 2.49 20.16
N LYS A 188 -3.43 2.76 21.10
CA LYS A 188 -4.52 1.83 21.40
C LYS A 188 -5.63 1.98 20.38
N LEU A 189 -6.30 0.87 20.07
CA LEU A 189 -7.42 0.86 19.14
C LEU A 189 -8.61 1.68 19.67
N GLU A 190 -8.82 1.69 20.99
CA GLU A 190 -9.86 2.49 21.65
C GLU A 190 -9.67 4.00 21.39
N ASP A 191 -8.43 4.50 21.44
CA ASP A 191 -8.12 5.92 21.22
C ASP A 191 -8.47 6.35 19.78
N ILE A 192 -8.22 5.48 18.80
CA ILE A 192 -8.58 5.72 17.39
C ILE A 192 -10.11 5.80 17.25
N VAL A 193 -10.82 4.81 17.81
CA VAL A 193 -12.29 4.72 17.71
C VAL A 193 -12.96 5.89 18.42
N ASP A 194 -12.49 6.26 19.61
CA ASP A 194 -13.03 7.40 20.35
C ASP A 194 -12.76 8.72 19.63
N PHE A 195 -11.58 8.91 19.04
CA PHE A 195 -11.32 10.06 18.18
C PHE A 195 -12.27 10.13 16.99
N MET A 196 -12.49 9.02 16.28
CA MET A 196 -13.42 8.96 15.15
C MET A 196 -14.86 9.30 15.56
N LYS A 197 -15.32 8.79 16.71
CA LYS A 197 -16.64 9.11 17.28
C LYS A 197 -16.77 10.60 17.61
N GLN A 198 -15.79 11.15 18.31
CA GLN A 198 -15.77 12.58 18.71
C GLN A 198 -15.77 13.52 17.50
N ASN A 199 -15.18 13.09 16.39
CA ASN A 199 -15.03 13.89 15.17
C ASN A 199 -16.02 13.51 14.05
N VAL A 200 -16.96 12.60 14.30
CA VAL A 200 -18.01 12.16 13.35
C VAL A 200 -17.42 11.74 11.98
N MET A 201 -16.41 10.86 12.01
CA MET A 201 -15.68 10.42 10.81
C MET A 201 -16.42 9.29 10.05
N ASN A 202 -17.65 9.56 9.60
CA ASN A 202 -18.60 8.54 9.10
C ASN A 202 -18.12 7.68 7.90
N ASN A 203 -17.25 8.22 7.06
CA ASN A 203 -16.78 7.56 5.83
C ASN A 203 -15.29 7.20 5.92
N VAL A 204 -14.80 7.00 7.14
CA VAL A 204 -13.43 6.56 7.41
C VAL A 204 -13.51 5.23 8.12
N ASN A 205 -12.78 4.25 7.63
CA ASN A 205 -12.72 2.92 8.22
C ASN A 205 -11.51 2.83 9.15
N MET A 206 -11.72 2.32 10.36
CA MET A 206 -10.61 1.81 11.15
C MET A 206 -10.33 0.37 10.70
N GLN A 207 -9.07 0.02 10.50
CA GLN A 207 -8.66 -1.33 10.16
C GLN A 207 -7.54 -1.84 11.07
N ILE A 208 -7.46 -3.16 11.18
CA ILE A 208 -6.34 -3.89 11.78
C ILE A 208 -5.61 -4.68 10.69
N GLN A 209 -4.37 -5.05 10.95
CA GLN A 209 -3.56 -5.84 10.02
C GLN A 209 -3.90 -7.33 10.21
N LEU A 210 -4.82 -7.87 9.39
CA LEU A 210 -5.33 -9.24 9.60
C LEU A 210 -4.22 -10.30 9.61
N HIS A 211 -3.18 -10.12 8.81
CA HIS A 211 -2.04 -11.04 8.75
C HIS A 211 -1.31 -11.16 10.09
N LYS A 212 -1.23 -10.08 10.89
CA LYS A 212 -0.62 -10.10 12.23
C LYS A 212 -1.52 -10.72 13.30
N VAL A 213 -2.79 -10.98 12.98
CA VAL A 213 -3.74 -11.67 13.86
C VAL A 213 -3.78 -13.16 13.53
N ILE A 214 -3.68 -13.52 12.25
CA ILE A 214 -3.77 -14.91 11.77
C ILE A 214 -2.45 -15.64 11.98
N TRP A 215 -1.32 -14.97 11.75
CA TRP A 215 0.01 -15.54 11.91
C TRP A 215 0.82 -14.77 12.97
N ASP A 216 1.96 -15.35 13.33
CA ASP A 216 2.96 -14.64 14.13
C ASP A 216 3.29 -13.29 13.46
N PRO A 217 3.27 -12.16 14.19
CA PRO A 217 3.48 -10.82 13.62
C PRO A 217 4.79 -10.64 12.86
N ASP A 218 5.82 -11.43 13.16
CA ASP A 218 7.13 -11.38 12.52
C ASP A 218 7.26 -12.40 11.38
N LYS A 219 6.21 -13.20 11.11
CA LYS A 219 6.22 -14.18 10.03
C LYS A 219 6.20 -13.49 8.67
N LYS A 220 7.16 -13.88 7.82
CA LYS A 220 7.29 -13.41 6.44
C LYS A 220 6.59 -14.37 5.47
N GLY A 221 6.25 -13.88 4.28
CA GLY A 221 5.64 -14.68 3.22
C GLY A 221 4.25 -15.22 3.55
N VAL A 222 3.49 -14.48 4.36
CA VAL A 222 2.10 -14.76 4.75
C VAL A 222 1.26 -13.50 4.66
#